data_AF-A0A642MS72-F1
#
_entry.id   AF-A0A642MS72-F1
#
_cell.length_a   1.000
_cell.length_b   1.000
_cell.length_c   1.000
_cell.angle_alpha   90.00
_cell.angle_beta   90.00
_cell.angle_gamma   90.00
#
_symmetry.space_group_name_H-M   'P 1'
#
loop_
_entity.id
_entity.type
_entity.pdbx_description
1 polymer ?
#
loop_
_entity_poly.entity_id
_entity_poly.type
_entity_poly.pdbx_seq_one_letter_code
_entity_poly.pdbx_strand_id
1 'polypeptide(L)'
;MKAIKYLLLIMLCFYGEQIYSQKKAVWVPDSIASQISVIQNQAREWKQHTDENPKDEKAWMRYVRTIQTLKSLTPGDSIEKEINEMMVKVKKYIPNTATYALIQNMILPFSKSDMSFDEIMDKWPDAVMHYPTYMALSFHNKNRLKDVSIRWYQSGTYPLQSLNYTYNELISAEKDALIFTDANWTLFASYLLQYGKGLFNDKKVIFSALMLTPFSMNELTEELGIPEFKDADPEFYKSKTPTMTFANEMKKRIEHIAKYTKRPIYISVSTNEAVKNLLKDHLYGEGLLMRYSSKPYDNLAVMRRNFENTYLLDYLYETFYPETLTDVCLDLKGVKMLSIYYVPAFKSLLQFYKESGDVTHYDKLYSLLESIVKKADYYSDEVRERYLKSINF
;
A
#
# COMPACT_ATOMS: atom_id res chain seq x y z
N MET A 1 -23.75 1.45 1.77
CA MET A 1 -23.48 1.64 3.22
C MET A 1 -22.82 0.45 3.92
N LYS A 2 -23.30 -0.81 3.79
CA LYS A 2 -22.55 -1.99 4.31
C LYS A 2 -21.18 -2.17 3.62
N ALA A 3 -21.06 -1.83 2.34
CA ALA A 3 -19.82 -1.91 1.56
C ALA A 3 -18.68 -1.01 2.08
N ILE A 4 -18.99 0.18 2.58
CA ILE A 4 -18.00 1.13 3.13
C ILE A 4 -17.35 0.58 4.42
N LYS A 5 -18.09 -0.19 5.23
CA LYS A 5 -17.54 -0.88 6.41
C LYS A 5 -16.46 -1.87 6.04
N TYR A 6 -16.65 -2.66 4.98
CA TYR A 6 -15.66 -3.64 4.55
C TYR A 6 -14.46 -2.96 3.89
N LEU A 7 -14.65 -1.84 3.17
CA LEU A 7 -13.55 -1.10 2.56
C LEU A 7 -12.61 -0.45 3.59
N LEU A 8 -13.17 0.15 4.65
CA LEU A 8 -12.43 0.69 5.79
C LEU A 8 -11.77 -0.42 6.61
N LEU A 9 -12.47 -1.54 6.87
CA LEU A 9 -11.91 -2.68 7.59
C LEU A 9 -10.80 -3.37 6.79
N ILE A 10 -10.94 -3.50 5.46
CA ILE A 10 -9.89 -4.02 4.56
C ILE A 10 -8.70 -3.05 4.59
N MET A 11 -8.89 -1.75 4.38
CA MET A 11 -7.77 -0.81 4.46
C MET A 11 -7.12 -0.72 5.86
N LEU A 12 -7.87 -0.96 6.95
CA LEU A 12 -7.37 -1.05 8.33
C LEU A 12 -6.72 -2.42 8.67
N CYS A 13 -7.11 -3.50 8.01
CA CYS A 13 -6.56 -4.85 8.25
C CYS A 13 -5.36 -5.20 7.36
N PHE A 14 -5.15 -4.50 6.24
CA PHE A 14 -4.00 -4.72 5.36
C PHE A 14 -2.69 -4.03 5.83
N TYR A 15 -2.64 -3.52 7.06
CA TYR A 15 -1.39 -3.09 7.73
C TYR A 15 -0.58 -4.26 8.31
N GLY A 16 -1.02 -5.51 8.10
CA GLY A 16 -0.23 -6.70 8.39
C GLY A 16 0.91 -6.86 7.37
N GLU A 17 2.14 -6.89 7.88
CA GLU A 17 3.39 -7.01 7.13
C GLU A 17 3.32 -8.00 5.96
N GLN A 18 3.67 -7.55 4.75
CA GLN A 18 4.02 -8.44 3.64
C GLN A 18 5.38 -9.09 3.96
N ILE A 19 5.32 -10.25 4.61
CA ILE A 19 6.49 -11.09 4.87
C ILE A 19 6.80 -11.86 3.57
N TYR A 20 7.81 -11.39 2.84
CA TYR A 20 8.44 -12.12 1.75
C TYR A 20 9.43 -13.14 2.32
N SER A 21 9.28 -14.42 1.95
CA SER A 21 10.41 -15.36 1.96
C SER A 21 10.13 -16.57 1.06
N GLN A 22 10.95 -16.73 0.01
CA GLN A 22 11.12 -18.02 -0.66
C GLN A 22 12.24 -18.80 0.04
N LYS A 23 11.81 -19.92 0.65
CA LYS A 23 12.53 -21.04 1.30
C LYS A 23 12.96 -20.87 2.77
N LYS A 24 12.23 -21.64 3.61
CA LYS A 24 12.44 -22.03 5.03
C LYS A 24 13.43 -21.16 5.79
N ALA A 25 12.92 -20.05 6.32
CA ALA A 25 13.50 -19.40 7.49
C ALA A 25 12.49 -19.47 8.63
N VAL A 26 12.86 -20.20 9.67
CA VAL A 26 12.26 -20.08 11.00
C VAL A 26 12.63 -18.69 11.51
N TRP A 27 11.72 -17.73 11.31
CA TRP A 27 11.37 -16.67 12.25
C TRP A 27 10.26 -15.81 11.63
N VAL A 28 9.05 -16.35 11.72
CA VAL A 28 7.78 -15.59 11.67
C VAL A 28 7.43 -15.35 13.15
N PRO A 29 6.72 -14.28 13.55
CA PRO A 29 5.89 -14.38 14.74
C PRO A 29 4.84 -15.46 14.44
N ASP A 30 5.17 -16.73 14.74
CA ASP A 30 4.50 -17.95 14.26
C ASP A 30 3.07 -18.14 14.82
N SER A 31 2.46 -17.12 15.42
CA SER A 31 1.06 -17.16 15.81
C SER A 31 0.43 -15.77 15.84
N ILE A 32 -0.85 -15.70 15.51
CA ILE A 32 -1.71 -14.52 15.76
C ILE A 32 -1.55 -14.04 17.23
N ALA A 33 -1.26 -14.95 18.16
CA ALA A 33 -1.06 -14.63 19.57
C ALA A 33 0.18 -13.75 19.85
N SER A 34 1.30 -13.93 19.15
CA SER A 34 2.47 -13.07 19.33
C SER A 34 2.28 -11.68 18.69
N GLN A 35 1.48 -11.58 17.62
CA GLN A 35 1.09 -10.28 17.08
C GLN A 35 0.14 -9.54 18.01
N ILE A 36 -0.83 -10.25 18.63
CA ILE A 36 -1.74 -9.67 19.62
C ILE A 36 -0.96 -9.04 20.78
N SER A 37 0.06 -9.71 21.33
CA SER A 37 0.83 -9.17 22.46
C SER A 37 1.60 -7.90 22.10
N VAL A 38 2.17 -7.83 20.89
CA VAL A 38 2.82 -6.61 20.38
C VAL A 38 1.83 -5.47 20.26
N ILE A 39 0.65 -5.71 19.68
CA ILE A 39 -0.37 -4.66 19.50
C ILE A 39 -0.93 -4.22 20.87
N GLN A 40 -1.06 -5.13 21.84
CA GLN A 40 -1.43 -4.79 23.22
C GLN A 40 -0.39 -3.89 23.91
N ASN A 41 0.91 -4.15 23.70
CA ASN A 41 1.97 -3.26 24.19
C ASN A 41 1.85 -1.87 23.57
N GLN A 42 1.70 -1.79 22.24
CA GLN A 42 1.50 -0.52 21.54
C GLN A 42 0.28 0.25 22.05
N ALA A 43 -0.83 -0.45 22.32
CA ALA A 43 -2.03 0.19 22.87
C ALA A 43 -1.75 0.82 24.25
N ARG A 44 -0.99 0.14 25.11
CA ARG A 44 -0.57 0.68 26.42
C ARG A 44 0.36 1.89 26.28
N GLU A 45 1.34 1.82 25.38
CA GLU A 45 2.26 2.93 25.11
C GLU A 45 1.51 4.16 24.59
N TRP A 46 0.61 3.98 23.62
CA TRP A 46 -0.19 5.09 23.10
C TRP A 46 -1.15 5.65 24.16
N LYS A 47 -1.76 4.80 24.97
CA LYS A 47 -2.60 5.23 26.10
C LYS A 47 -1.80 6.12 27.05
N GLN A 48 -0.62 5.66 27.50
CA GLN A 48 0.26 6.42 28.37
C GLN A 48 0.66 7.75 27.73
N HIS A 49 1.10 7.73 26.46
CA HIS A 49 1.48 8.95 25.75
C HIS A 49 0.33 9.94 25.64
N THR A 50 -0.91 9.48 25.39
CA THR A 50 -2.09 10.35 25.36
C THR A 50 -2.51 10.87 26.74
N ASP A 51 -2.18 10.15 27.82
CA ASP A 51 -2.41 10.63 29.18
C ASP A 51 -1.40 11.71 29.58
N GLU A 52 -0.15 11.57 29.15
CA GLU A 52 0.92 12.56 29.33
C GLU A 52 0.76 13.77 28.38
N ASN A 53 0.26 13.54 27.17
CA ASN A 53 0.12 14.53 26.09
C ASN A 53 -1.33 14.59 25.59
N PRO A 54 -2.31 15.02 26.42
CA PRO A 54 -3.73 14.90 26.12
C PRO A 54 -4.22 15.71 24.91
N LYS A 55 -3.46 16.69 24.44
CA LYS A 55 -3.81 17.49 23.24
C LYS A 55 -3.16 16.99 21.95
N ASP A 56 -2.34 15.94 22.02
CA ASP A 56 -1.67 15.39 20.85
C ASP A 56 -2.67 14.58 19.99
N GLU A 57 -3.25 15.24 18.99
CA GLU A 57 -4.20 14.63 18.05
C GLU A 57 -3.60 13.43 17.29
N LYS A 58 -2.30 13.48 16.97
CA LYS A 58 -1.59 12.40 16.28
C LYS A 58 -1.55 11.15 17.15
N ALA A 59 -1.25 11.32 18.44
CA ALA A 59 -1.23 10.22 19.40
C ALA A 59 -2.62 9.61 19.61
N TRP A 60 -3.67 10.42 19.73
CA TRP A 60 -5.05 9.90 19.83
C TRP A 60 -5.45 9.07 18.63
N MET A 61 -5.13 9.54 17.43
CA MET A 61 -5.43 8.85 16.18
C MET A 61 -4.61 7.55 16.03
N ARG A 62 -3.41 7.47 16.60
CA ARG A 62 -2.65 6.20 16.70
C ARG A 62 -3.29 5.25 17.71
N TYR A 63 -3.64 5.75 18.89
CA TYR A 63 -4.23 4.94 19.96
C TYR A 63 -5.53 4.24 19.52
N VAL A 64 -6.48 5.01 18.98
CA VAL A 64 -7.76 4.46 18.50
C VAL A 64 -7.57 3.38 17.45
N ARG A 65 -6.61 3.55 16.52
CA ARG A 65 -6.36 2.56 15.47
C ARG A 65 -5.82 1.27 16.05
N THR A 66 -4.85 1.37 16.95
CA THR A 66 -4.32 0.20 17.66
C THR A 66 -5.44 -0.54 18.41
N ILE A 67 -6.31 0.20 19.10
CA ILE A 67 -7.46 -0.38 19.82
C ILE A 67 -8.50 -1.00 18.89
N GLN A 68 -8.76 -0.42 17.72
CA GLN A 68 -9.67 -1.01 16.73
C GLN A 68 -9.12 -2.30 16.11
N THR A 69 -7.81 -2.34 15.87
CA THR A 69 -7.12 -3.56 15.45
C THR A 69 -7.25 -4.63 16.53
N LEU A 70 -7.01 -4.30 17.80
CA LEU A 70 -7.23 -5.22 18.92
C LEU A 70 -8.67 -5.68 19.03
N LYS A 71 -9.66 -4.79 18.86
CA LYS A 71 -11.08 -5.16 18.87
C LYS A 71 -11.40 -6.20 17.80
N SER A 72 -10.78 -6.09 16.62
CA SER A 72 -10.99 -7.03 15.52
C SER A 72 -10.33 -8.40 15.77
N LEU A 73 -9.18 -8.42 16.45
CA LEU A 73 -8.44 -9.64 16.76
C LEU A 73 -8.93 -10.35 18.03
N THR A 74 -9.33 -9.59 19.05
CA THR A 74 -9.74 -10.05 20.37
C THR A 74 -10.97 -9.28 20.84
N PRO A 75 -12.16 -9.52 20.24
CA PRO A 75 -13.39 -8.86 20.65
C PRO A 75 -13.80 -9.29 22.08
N GLY A 76 -14.38 -8.37 22.85
CA GLY A 76 -14.91 -8.65 24.19
C GLY A 76 -15.12 -7.40 25.06
N ASP A 77 -15.75 -7.57 26.21
CA ASP A 77 -16.17 -6.44 27.07
C ASP A 77 -15.02 -5.55 27.54
N SER A 78 -13.83 -6.14 27.75
CA SER A 78 -12.63 -5.40 28.17
C SER A 78 -12.22 -4.33 27.14
N ILE A 79 -12.15 -4.71 25.85
CA ILE A 79 -11.78 -3.76 24.79
C ILE A 79 -12.89 -2.73 24.55
N GLU A 80 -14.15 -3.11 24.74
CA GLU A 80 -15.26 -2.15 24.65
C GLU A 80 -15.25 -1.12 25.78
N LYS A 81 -14.94 -1.56 27.00
CA LYS A 81 -14.75 -0.65 28.14
C LYS A 81 -13.60 0.33 27.86
N GLU A 82 -12.47 -0.16 27.37
CA GLU A 82 -11.33 0.70 27.03
C GLU A 82 -11.67 1.73 25.94
N ILE A 83 -12.39 1.31 24.90
CA ILE A 83 -12.89 2.22 23.85
C ILE A 83 -13.80 3.31 24.44
N ASN A 84 -14.71 2.94 25.33
CA ASN A 84 -15.63 3.90 25.97
C ASN A 84 -14.88 4.90 26.84
N GLU A 85 -13.92 4.44 27.64
CA GLU A 85 -13.06 5.31 28.47
C GLU A 85 -12.21 6.26 27.60
N MET A 86 -11.62 5.73 26.52
CA MET A 86 -10.88 6.54 25.55
C MET A 86 -11.77 7.61 24.93
N MET A 87 -12.98 7.28 24.49
CA MET A 87 -13.91 8.26 23.89
C MET A 87 -14.27 9.42 24.82
N VAL A 88 -14.41 9.16 26.12
CA VAL A 88 -14.61 10.21 27.13
C VAL A 88 -13.41 11.15 27.17
N LYS A 89 -12.18 10.62 27.14
CA LYS A 89 -10.95 11.43 27.13
C LYS A 89 -10.77 12.22 25.83
N VAL A 90 -10.96 11.60 24.67
CA VAL A 90 -10.87 12.28 23.37
C VAL A 90 -11.85 13.46 23.31
N LYS A 91 -13.11 13.24 23.71
CA LYS A 91 -14.13 14.30 23.76
C LYS A 91 -13.75 15.44 24.73
N LYS A 92 -13.09 15.12 25.84
CA LYS A 92 -12.65 16.10 26.83
C LYS A 92 -11.47 16.94 26.33
N TYR A 93 -10.46 16.31 25.71
CA TYR A 93 -9.17 16.95 25.48
C TYR A 93 -8.97 17.53 24.09
N ILE A 94 -9.59 16.95 23.06
CA ILE A 94 -9.55 17.47 21.69
C ILE A 94 -10.97 17.68 21.12
N PRO A 95 -11.89 18.34 21.85
CA PRO A 95 -13.22 18.63 21.31
C PRO A 95 -13.10 19.53 20.08
N ASN A 96 -14.07 19.42 19.17
CA ASN A 96 -14.19 20.28 17.99
C ASN A 96 -13.01 20.22 17.01
N THR A 97 -12.27 19.12 16.97
CA THR A 97 -11.26 18.90 15.92
C THR A 97 -11.73 17.87 14.89
N ALA A 98 -11.14 17.92 13.69
CA ALA A 98 -11.34 16.89 12.67
C ALA A 98 -11.01 15.50 13.22
N THR A 99 -9.95 15.39 14.04
CA THR A 99 -9.54 14.14 14.68
C THR A 99 -10.64 13.57 15.55
N TYR A 100 -11.24 14.38 16.45
CA TYR A 100 -12.35 13.90 17.27
C TYR A 100 -13.52 13.39 16.43
N ALA A 101 -13.92 14.15 15.41
CA ALA A 101 -15.06 13.79 14.56
C ALA A 101 -14.79 12.50 13.75
N LEU A 102 -13.55 12.32 13.28
CA LEU A 102 -13.11 11.08 12.62
C LEU A 102 -13.09 9.89 13.58
N ILE A 103 -12.51 10.06 14.77
CA ILE A 103 -12.47 9.03 15.82
C ILE A 103 -13.89 8.58 16.19
N GLN A 104 -14.80 9.53 16.37
CA GLN A 104 -16.21 9.25 16.66
C GLN A 104 -16.83 8.37 15.57
N ASN A 105 -16.61 8.69 14.29
CA ASN A 105 -17.13 7.92 13.16
C ASN A 105 -16.45 6.56 12.98
N MET A 106 -15.18 6.42 13.37
CA MET A 106 -14.48 5.15 13.31
C MET A 106 -15.03 4.19 14.38
N ILE A 107 -15.34 4.70 15.58
CA ILE A 107 -15.74 3.87 16.73
C ILE A 107 -17.24 3.63 16.81
N LEU A 108 -18.03 4.69 16.65
CA LEU A 108 -19.47 4.61 16.83
C LEU A 108 -20.15 3.97 15.62
N PRO A 109 -21.29 3.29 15.81
CA PRO A 109 -22.18 2.97 14.70
C PRO A 109 -22.54 4.26 13.93
N PHE A 110 -22.56 4.22 12.60
CA PHE A 110 -22.88 5.37 11.73
C PHE A 110 -24.13 6.16 12.14
N SER A 111 -25.15 5.51 12.70
CA SER A 111 -26.39 6.16 13.17
C SER A 111 -26.24 6.94 14.48
N LYS A 112 -25.05 6.93 15.09
CA LYS A 112 -24.73 7.58 16.37
C LYS A 112 -23.60 8.61 16.24
N SER A 113 -23.11 8.85 15.01
CA SER A 113 -22.14 9.91 14.73
C SER A 113 -22.87 11.24 14.54
N ASP A 114 -22.27 12.32 15.02
CA ASP A 114 -22.86 13.66 14.92
C ASP A 114 -22.70 14.27 13.52
N MET A 115 -21.70 13.81 12.74
CA MET A 115 -21.40 14.26 11.37
C MET A 115 -21.02 13.06 10.51
N SER A 116 -21.42 13.06 9.25
CA SER A 116 -20.91 12.17 8.21
C SER A 116 -19.46 12.49 7.84
N PHE A 117 -18.78 11.57 7.14
CA PHE A 117 -17.42 11.82 6.66
C PHE A 117 -17.33 12.99 5.67
N ASP A 118 -18.33 13.18 4.82
CA ASP A 118 -18.38 14.32 3.90
C ASP A 118 -18.50 15.64 4.68
N GLU A 119 -19.38 15.72 5.68
CA GLU A 119 -19.51 16.91 6.53
C GLU A 119 -18.22 17.22 7.30
N ILE A 120 -17.49 16.18 7.75
CA ILE A 120 -16.18 16.37 8.40
C ILE A 120 -15.18 16.97 7.41
N MET A 121 -15.08 16.42 6.20
CA MET A 121 -14.17 16.92 5.18
C MET A 121 -14.54 18.33 4.72
N ASP A 122 -15.83 18.68 4.66
CA ASP A 122 -16.29 20.03 4.31
C ASP A 122 -16.04 21.05 5.43
N LYS A 123 -16.15 20.63 6.69
CA LYS A 123 -15.89 21.49 7.85
C LYS A 123 -14.40 21.72 8.09
N TRP A 124 -13.56 20.72 7.81
CA TRP A 124 -12.12 20.79 7.99
C TRP A 124 -11.35 20.32 6.75
N PRO A 125 -11.52 21.00 5.60
CA PRO A 125 -10.94 20.55 4.33
C PRO A 125 -9.41 20.58 4.34
N ASP A 126 -8.83 21.44 5.15
CA ASP A 126 -7.38 21.66 5.24
C ASP A 126 -6.77 21.01 6.50
N ALA A 127 -7.43 20.00 7.06
CA ALA A 127 -6.87 19.20 8.15
C ALA A 127 -5.76 18.29 7.61
N VAL A 128 -4.55 18.85 7.49
CA VAL A 128 -3.40 18.26 6.79
C VAL A 128 -3.05 16.83 7.24
N MET A 129 -3.13 16.56 8.55
CA MET A 129 -2.91 15.23 9.17
C MET A 129 -3.97 14.18 8.76
N HIS A 130 -5.05 14.59 8.09
CA HIS A 130 -6.13 13.67 7.75
C HIS A 130 -6.26 13.44 6.27
N TYR A 131 -5.42 14.04 5.42
CA TYR A 131 -5.48 13.81 3.98
C TYR A 131 -5.40 12.34 3.55
N PRO A 132 -4.55 11.47 4.13
CA PRO A 132 -4.58 10.05 3.77
C PRO A 132 -5.92 9.39 4.15
N THR A 133 -6.51 9.76 5.30
CA THR A 133 -7.82 9.27 5.73
C THR A 133 -8.93 9.80 4.80
N TYR A 134 -8.89 11.08 4.46
CA TYR A 134 -9.84 11.72 3.54
C TYR A 134 -9.77 11.08 2.16
N MET A 135 -8.57 10.81 1.64
CA MET A 135 -8.37 10.15 0.35
C MET A 135 -8.98 8.75 0.36
N ALA A 136 -8.67 7.96 1.40
CA ALA A 136 -9.22 6.61 1.57
C ALA A 136 -10.76 6.60 1.62
N LEU A 137 -11.36 7.55 2.33
CA LEU A 137 -12.81 7.70 2.41
C LEU A 137 -13.44 8.15 1.09
N SER A 138 -12.66 8.77 0.21
CA SER A 138 -13.14 9.37 -1.04
C SER A 138 -13.14 8.43 -2.25
N PHE A 139 -12.67 7.18 -2.13
CA PHE A 139 -12.57 6.26 -3.28
C PHE A 139 -13.88 6.02 -4.04
N HIS A 140 -15.02 6.16 -3.38
CA HIS A 140 -16.35 6.03 -3.99
C HIS A 140 -16.84 7.32 -4.68
N ASN A 141 -16.16 8.45 -4.48
CA ASN A 141 -16.52 9.77 -5.01
C ASN A 141 -15.34 10.39 -5.76
N LYS A 142 -15.31 10.24 -7.08
CA LYS A 142 -14.21 10.69 -7.95
C LYS A 142 -13.91 12.20 -7.80
N ASN A 143 -14.94 13.03 -7.63
CA ASN A 143 -14.76 14.48 -7.47
C ASN A 143 -14.09 14.81 -6.14
N ARG A 144 -14.55 14.18 -5.04
CA ARG A 144 -13.93 14.35 -3.73
C ARG A 144 -12.50 13.82 -3.71
N LEU A 145 -12.27 12.66 -4.30
CA LEU A 145 -10.94 12.06 -4.37
C LEU A 145 -9.95 12.98 -5.08
N LYS A 146 -10.38 13.59 -6.19
CA LYS A 146 -9.60 14.59 -6.92
C LYS A 146 -9.31 15.83 -6.07
N ASP A 147 -10.31 16.41 -5.41
CA ASP A 147 -10.14 17.58 -4.54
C ASP A 147 -9.14 17.31 -3.41
N VAL A 148 -9.32 16.21 -2.67
CA VAL A 148 -8.42 15.81 -1.57
C VAL A 148 -7.00 15.57 -2.06
N SER A 149 -6.84 14.95 -3.24
CA SER A 149 -5.52 14.69 -3.83
C SER A 149 -4.80 15.99 -4.23
N ILE A 150 -5.53 16.97 -4.75
CA ILE A 150 -5.00 18.31 -5.06
C ILE A 150 -4.55 18.99 -3.78
N ARG A 151 -5.40 19.03 -2.75
CA ARG A 151 -5.09 19.67 -1.46
C ARG A 151 -3.89 19.02 -0.77
N TRP A 152 -3.84 17.69 -0.76
CA TRP A 152 -2.72 16.95 -0.16
C TRP A 152 -1.41 17.16 -0.94
N TYR A 153 -1.47 17.19 -2.26
CA TYR A 153 -0.29 17.53 -3.06
C TYR A 153 0.17 18.98 -2.82
N GLN A 154 -0.75 19.92 -2.66
CA GLN A 154 -0.42 21.32 -2.40
C GLN A 154 0.11 21.57 -0.98
N SER A 155 -0.29 20.75 0.01
CA SER A 155 0.22 20.89 1.39
C SER A 155 1.68 20.51 1.53
N GLY A 156 2.24 19.73 0.60
CA GLY A 156 3.61 19.22 0.68
C GLY A 156 3.82 18.15 1.76
N THR A 157 2.75 17.64 2.37
CA THR A 157 2.83 16.72 3.53
C THR A 157 2.55 15.27 3.16
N TYR A 158 3.23 14.77 2.13
CA TYR A 158 3.14 13.39 1.66
C TYR A 158 4.53 12.74 1.69
N PRO A 159 4.61 11.40 1.81
CA PRO A 159 5.88 10.69 1.76
C PRO A 159 6.51 10.80 0.38
N LEU A 160 7.64 11.51 0.29
CA LEU A 160 8.31 11.78 -0.98
C LEU A 160 8.92 10.52 -1.58
N GLN A 161 9.41 9.59 -0.76
CA GLN A 161 9.88 8.29 -1.24
C GLN A 161 8.77 7.49 -1.93
N SER A 162 7.54 7.52 -1.42
CA SER A 162 6.40 6.87 -2.10
C SER A 162 6.08 7.54 -3.42
N LEU A 163 6.12 8.88 -3.46
CA LEU A 163 5.89 9.62 -4.70
C LEU A 163 6.94 9.31 -5.78
N ASN A 164 8.23 9.25 -5.40
CA ASN A 164 9.33 8.93 -6.32
C ASN A 164 9.26 7.48 -6.83
N TYR A 165 8.98 6.53 -5.93
CA TYR A 165 8.81 5.12 -6.30
C TYR A 165 7.64 4.94 -7.28
N THR A 166 6.48 5.51 -6.97
CA THR A 166 5.29 5.39 -7.81
C THR A 166 5.42 6.18 -9.11
N TYR A 167 6.16 7.29 -9.13
CA TYR A 167 6.51 7.96 -10.39
C TYR A 167 7.21 6.97 -11.34
N ASN A 168 8.20 6.23 -10.83
CA ASN A 168 8.96 5.26 -11.62
C ASN A 168 8.06 4.08 -12.09
N GLU A 169 7.12 3.61 -11.26
CA GLU A 169 6.11 2.65 -11.73
C GLU A 169 5.25 3.23 -12.87
N LEU A 170 4.70 4.44 -12.70
CA LEU A 170 3.76 5.01 -13.66
C LEU A 170 4.42 5.45 -14.98
N ILE A 171 5.65 5.98 -14.96
CA ILE A 171 6.35 6.42 -16.16
C ILE A 171 6.82 5.24 -17.03
N SER A 172 7.10 4.07 -16.44
CA SER A 172 7.53 2.88 -17.19
C SER A 172 6.40 2.16 -17.89
N ALA A 173 5.17 2.29 -17.39
CA ALA A 173 4.01 1.66 -17.98
C ALA A 173 3.59 2.31 -19.31
N GLU A 174 3.11 1.48 -20.24
CA GLU A 174 2.54 1.94 -21.50
C GLU A 174 1.31 2.85 -21.31
N LYS A 175 0.98 3.60 -22.37
CA LYS A 175 -0.22 4.43 -22.40
C LYS A 175 -1.47 3.59 -22.12
N ASP A 176 -2.41 4.16 -21.37
CA ASP A 176 -3.68 3.53 -21.00
C ASP A 176 -3.53 2.25 -20.16
N ALA A 177 -2.38 2.01 -19.52
CA ALA A 177 -2.15 0.81 -18.72
C ALA A 177 -3.12 0.63 -17.53
N LEU A 178 -3.38 -0.64 -17.19
CA LEU A 178 -3.96 -1.10 -15.93
C LEU A 178 -2.83 -1.61 -15.03
N ILE A 179 -2.67 -1.03 -13.84
CA ILE A 179 -1.56 -1.34 -12.94
C ILE A 179 -2.14 -1.85 -11.63
N PHE A 180 -1.89 -3.12 -11.32
CA PHE A 180 -2.34 -3.76 -10.09
C PHE A 180 -1.27 -3.62 -9.00
N THR A 181 -1.68 -3.17 -7.82
CA THR A 181 -0.79 -3.01 -6.68
C THR A 181 -1.45 -3.48 -5.38
N ASP A 182 -0.63 -4.04 -4.50
CA ASP A 182 -1.01 -4.44 -3.14
C ASP A 182 -0.54 -3.41 -2.10
N ALA A 183 0.16 -2.35 -2.51
CA ALA A 183 0.70 -1.35 -1.60
C ALA A 183 -0.22 -0.12 -1.51
N ASN A 184 -0.73 0.18 -0.32
CA ASN A 184 -1.50 1.40 -0.07
C ASN A 184 -0.70 2.67 -0.38
N TRP A 185 0.63 2.63 -0.17
CA TRP A 185 1.54 3.75 -0.39
C TRP A 185 1.59 4.17 -1.85
N THR A 186 1.63 3.17 -2.76
CA THR A 186 1.69 3.41 -4.20
C THR A 186 0.34 3.83 -4.74
N LEU A 187 -0.75 3.31 -4.15
CA LEU A 187 -2.10 3.76 -4.47
C LEU A 187 -2.29 5.25 -4.17
N PHE A 188 -1.96 5.70 -2.94
CA PHE A 188 -2.10 7.12 -2.60
C PHE A 188 -1.15 8.01 -3.41
N ALA A 189 0.11 7.60 -3.56
CA ALA A 189 1.06 8.31 -4.39
C ALA A 189 0.61 8.42 -5.85
N SER A 190 -0.09 7.40 -6.38
CA SER A 190 -0.64 7.46 -7.73
C SER A 190 -1.69 8.54 -7.89
N TYR A 191 -2.61 8.69 -6.92
CA TYR A 191 -3.61 9.77 -6.94
C TYR A 191 -2.98 11.15 -6.76
N LEU A 192 -1.92 11.27 -5.94
CA LEU A 192 -1.16 12.52 -5.84
C LEU A 192 -0.48 12.89 -7.18
N LEU A 193 0.09 11.92 -7.89
CA LEU A 193 0.69 12.16 -9.22
C LEU A 193 -0.38 12.48 -10.27
N GLN A 194 -1.50 11.76 -10.25
CA GLN A 194 -2.59 11.90 -11.23
C GLN A 194 -3.39 13.19 -11.04
N TYR A 195 -3.98 13.36 -9.87
CA TYR A 195 -4.87 14.47 -9.61
C TYR A 195 -4.13 15.69 -9.07
N GLY A 196 -3.16 15.49 -8.17
CA GLY A 196 -2.41 16.60 -7.58
C GLY A 196 -1.42 17.23 -8.56
N LYS A 197 -0.58 16.41 -9.18
CA LYS A 197 0.46 16.87 -10.13
C LYS A 197 0.00 16.93 -11.59
N GLY A 198 -1.06 16.21 -11.96
CA GLY A 198 -1.59 16.19 -13.32
C GLY A 198 -0.89 15.21 -14.28
N LEU A 199 -0.11 14.25 -13.78
CA LEU A 199 0.65 13.28 -14.58
C LEU A 199 -0.05 11.93 -14.69
N PHE A 200 0.17 11.16 -15.75
CA PHE A 200 -0.29 9.76 -15.85
C PHE A 200 -1.81 9.54 -15.74
N ASN A 201 -2.61 10.57 -16.08
CA ASN A 201 -4.07 10.50 -16.06
C ASN A 201 -4.66 9.48 -17.06
N ASP A 202 -3.85 8.99 -18.00
CA ASP A 202 -4.20 7.92 -18.93
C ASP A 202 -4.20 6.53 -18.25
N LYS A 203 -3.47 6.35 -17.15
CA LYS A 203 -3.27 5.05 -16.50
C LYS A 203 -4.30 4.84 -15.39
N LYS A 204 -4.67 3.58 -15.14
CA LYS A 204 -5.53 3.22 -14.01
C LYS A 204 -4.77 2.32 -13.04
N VAL A 205 -4.56 2.83 -11.83
CA VAL A 205 -4.03 2.04 -10.72
C VAL A 205 -5.19 1.36 -10.02
N ILE A 206 -5.06 0.06 -9.79
CA ILE A 206 -6.08 -0.81 -9.22
C ILE A 206 -5.50 -1.41 -7.95
N PHE A 207 -6.15 -1.13 -6.83
CA PHE A 207 -5.79 -1.76 -5.56
C PHE A 207 -6.35 -3.18 -5.52
N SER A 208 -5.45 -4.17 -5.55
CA SER A 208 -5.79 -5.59 -5.68
C SER A 208 -6.84 -6.06 -4.68
N ALA A 209 -6.72 -5.64 -3.42
CA ALA A 209 -7.63 -6.07 -2.36
C ALA A 209 -9.09 -5.65 -2.60
N LEU A 210 -9.34 -4.54 -3.31
CA LEU A 210 -10.71 -4.10 -3.61
C LEU A 210 -11.41 -5.03 -4.58
N MET A 211 -10.67 -5.62 -5.52
CA MET A 211 -11.22 -6.54 -6.51
C MET A 211 -11.81 -7.80 -5.89
N LEU A 212 -11.41 -8.16 -4.66
CA LEU A 212 -12.00 -9.30 -3.99
C LEU A 212 -13.47 -9.07 -3.66
N THR A 213 -13.87 -7.83 -3.40
CA THR A 213 -15.27 -7.53 -3.10
C THR A 213 -16.12 -7.53 -4.38
N PRO A 214 -17.32 -8.15 -4.40
CA PRO A 214 -18.13 -8.21 -5.62
C PRO A 214 -18.53 -6.83 -6.12
N PHE A 215 -18.85 -5.92 -5.18
CA PHE A 215 -19.20 -4.54 -5.50
C PHE A 215 -18.09 -3.81 -6.26
N SER A 216 -16.86 -3.78 -5.72
CA SER A 216 -15.78 -3.05 -6.38
C SER A 216 -15.31 -3.74 -7.67
N MET A 217 -15.40 -5.07 -7.75
CA MET A 217 -15.11 -5.79 -8.98
C MET A 217 -16.12 -5.45 -10.08
N ASN A 218 -17.41 -5.37 -9.73
CA ASN A 218 -18.47 -5.02 -10.68
C ASN A 218 -18.30 -3.59 -11.21
N GLU A 219 -18.06 -2.62 -10.33
CA GLU A 219 -17.73 -1.23 -10.72
C GLU A 219 -16.50 -1.18 -11.63
N LEU A 220 -15.47 -1.98 -11.34
CA LEU A 220 -14.28 -2.06 -12.18
C LEU A 220 -14.60 -2.65 -13.56
N THR A 221 -15.36 -3.74 -13.64
CA THR A 221 -15.73 -4.33 -14.93
C THR A 221 -16.60 -3.40 -15.78
N GLU A 222 -17.52 -2.67 -15.15
CA GLU A 222 -18.35 -1.65 -15.79
C GLU A 222 -17.50 -0.50 -16.31
N GLU A 223 -16.59 0.04 -15.48
CA GLU A 223 -15.68 1.12 -15.89
C GLU A 223 -14.77 0.70 -17.06
N LEU A 224 -14.34 -0.56 -17.08
CA LEU A 224 -13.52 -1.10 -18.17
C LEU A 224 -14.32 -1.50 -19.41
N GLY A 225 -15.66 -1.51 -19.34
CA GLY A 225 -16.52 -1.96 -20.43
C GLY A 225 -16.36 -3.45 -20.75
N ILE A 226 -16.03 -4.28 -19.76
CA ILE A 226 -15.85 -5.73 -19.91
C ILE A 226 -16.98 -6.52 -19.22
N PRO A 227 -17.23 -7.79 -19.59
CA PRO A 227 -18.22 -8.61 -18.92
C PRO A 227 -18.00 -8.71 -17.41
N GLU A 228 -19.09 -8.79 -16.65
CA GLU A 228 -19.05 -9.01 -15.20
C GLU A 228 -18.29 -10.31 -14.85
N PHE A 229 -17.54 -10.27 -13.75
CA PHE A 229 -16.89 -11.46 -13.20
C PHE A 229 -17.88 -12.28 -12.36
N LYS A 230 -18.29 -13.45 -12.86
CA LYS A 230 -19.34 -14.28 -12.26
C LYS A 230 -18.85 -15.36 -11.30
N ASP A 231 -17.54 -15.61 -11.23
CA ASP A 231 -16.93 -16.71 -10.47
C ASP A 231 -16.44 -16.26 -9.10
N ALA A 232 -17.36 -15.94 -8.18
CA ALA A 232 -17.03 -15.88 -6.77
C ALA A 232 -17.33 -17.24 -6.14
N ASP A 233 -16.32 -17.99 -5.71
CA ASP A 233 -16.55 -19.12 -4.81
C ASP A 233 -17.27 -18.60 -3.55
N PRO A 234 -18.54 -18.97 -3.28
CA PRO A 234 -19.26 -18.48 -2.12
C PRO A 234 -18.59 -18.89 -0.80
N GLU A 235 -17.78 -19.95 -0.82
CA GLU A 235 -17.00 -20.43 0.31
C GLU A 235 -15.71 -19.61 0.53
N PHE A 236 -15.27 -18.80 -0.44
CA PHE A 236 -14.11 -17.91 -0.27
C PHE A 236 -14.26 -17.00 0.95
N TYR A 237 -15.44 -16.38 1.10
CA TYR A 237 -15.75 -15.50 2.23
C TYR A 237 -15.97 -16.25 3.55
N LYS A 238 -16.02 -17.59 3.53
CA LYS A 238 -16.21 -18.46 4.70
C LYS A 238 -14.94 -19.20 5.12
N SER A 239 -13.98 -19.39 4.20
CA SER A 239 -12.76 -20.16 4.44
C SER A 239 -11.74 -19.37 5.28
N LYS A 240 -11.25 -19.97 6.38
CA LYS A 240 -10.23 -19.40 7.26
C LYS A 240 -8.79 -19.61 6.75
N THR A 241 -8.60 -20.01 5.49
CA THR A 241 -7.29 -20.36 4.94
C THR A 241 -6.74 -19.20 4.09
N PRO A 242 -5.78 -18.38 4.56
CA PRO A 242 -5.72 -16.99 4.10
C PRO A 242 -4.95 -16.76 2.79
N THR A 243 -3.86 -17.48 2.53
CA THR A 243 -2.91 -17.03 1.49
C THR A 243 -3.11 -17.68 0.12
N MET A 244 -3.30 -19.00 0.06
CA MET A 244 -3.44 -19.71 -1.22
C MET A 244 -4.80 -19.42 -1.87
N THR A 245 -5.86 -19.35 -1.07
CA THR A 245 -7.20 -18.99 -1.53
C THR A 245 -7.24 -17.56 -2.06
N PHE A 246 -6.61 -16.61 -1.36
CA PHE A 246 -6.45 -15.23 -1.84
C PHE A 246 -5.76 -15.19 -3.20
N ALA A 247 -4.60 -15.86 -3.33
CA ALA A 247 -3.80 -15.78 -4.55
C ALA A 247 -4.52 -16.38 -5.77
N ASN A 248 -5.24 -17.48 -5.57
CA ASN A 248 -6.07 -18.10 -6.61
C ASN A 248 -7.22 -17.18 -7.04
N GLU A 249 -7.91 -16.55 -6.09
CA GLU A 249 -9.02 -15.63 -6.38
C GLU A 249 -8.55 -14.36 -7.12
N MET A 250 -7.37 -13.86 -6.75
CA MET A 250 -6.71 -12.76 -7.45
C MET A 250 -6.33 -13.14 -8.88
N LYS A 251 -5.72 -14.32 -9.07
CA LYS A 251 -5.39 -14.85 -10.41
C LYS A 251 -6.62 -14.89 -11.32
N LYS A 252 -7.73 -15.47 -10.86
CA LYS A 252 -8.98 -15.56 -11.66
C LYS A 252 -9.47 -14.19 -12.14
N ARG A 253 -9.44 -13.18 -11.26
CA ARG A 253 -9.89 -11.81 -11.58
C ARG A 253 -8.95 -11.12 -12.55
N ILE A 254 -7.64 -11.24 -12.37
CA ILE A 254 -6.64 -10.69 -13.29
C ILE A 254 -6.77 -11.34 -14.67
N GLU A 255 -6.92 -12.68 -14.74
CA GLU A 255 -7.12 -13.40 -16.00
C GLU A 255 -8.43 -13.03 -16.69
N HIS A 256 -9.51 -12.83 -15.93
CA HIS A 256 -10.77 -12.33 -16.47
C HIS A 256 -10.60 -10.95 -17.11
N ILE A 257 -9.94 -10.01 -16.43
CA ILE A 257 -9.66 -8.69 -16.99
C ILE A 257 -8.80 -8.82 -18.24
N ALA A 258 -7.72 -9.61 -18.18
CA ALA A 258 -6.80 -9.82 -19.30
C ALA A 258 -7.46 -10.46 -20.52
N LYS A 259 -8.48 -11.29 -20.32
CA LYS A 259 -9.24 -11.91 -21.41
C LYS A 259 -10.06 -10.88 -22.22
N TYR A 260 -10.59 -9.85 -21.57
CA TYR A 260 -11.57 -8.95 -22.18
C TYR A 260 -11.04 -7.54 -22.48
N THR A 261 -9.95 -7.11 -21.85
CA THR A 261 -9.33 -5.81 -22.13
C THR A 261 -8.24 -5.90 -23.19
N LYS A 262 -8.07 -4.82 -23.96
CA LYS A 262 -6.89 -4.60 -24.83
C LYS A 262 -5.84 -3.71 -24.17
N ARG A 263 -6.15 -3.13 -23.01
CA ARG A 263 -5.25 -2.25 -22.27
C ARG A 263 -4.04 -3.05 -21.77
N PRO A 264 -2.81 -2.51 -21.80
CA PRO A 264 -1.65 -3.14 -21.19
C PRO A 264 -1.90 -3.41 -19.70
N ILE A 265 -1.56 -4.62 -19.23
CA ILE A 265 -1.72 -5.01 -17.83
C ILE A 265 -0.35 -5.14 -17.19
N TYR A 266 -0.20 -4.53 -16.02
CA TYR A 266 1.01 -4.57 -15.22
C TYR A 266 0.70 -4.97 -13.78
N ILE A 267 1.54 -5.81 -13.22
CA ILE A 267 1.53 -6.19 -11.81
C ILE A 267 2.74 -5.54 -11.14
N SER A 268 2.52 -4.77 -10.06
CA SER A 268 3.64 -4.18 -9.30
C SER A 268 4.50 -5.26 -8.66
N VAL A 269 5.81 -5.05 -8.57
CA VAL A 269 6.74 -5.95 -7.87
C VAL A 269 6.37 -6.12 -6.39
N SER A 270 5.72 -5.12 -5.78
CA SER A 270 5.21 -5.17 -4.40
C SER A 270 3.94 -6.02 -4.24
N THR A 271 3.45 -6.66 -5.30
CA THR A 271 2.32 -7.60 -5.24
C THR A 271 2.76 -8.89 -4.55
N ASN A 272 1.83 -9.53 -3.84
CA ASN A 272 2.03 -10.78 -3.12
C ASN A 272 2.71 -11.87 -3.98
N GLU A 273 3.79 -12.48 -3.47
CA GLU A 273 4.54 -13.53 -4.19
C GLU A 273 3.69 -14.71 -4.63
N ALA A 274 2.70 -15.12 -3.85
CA ALA A 274 1.84 -16.24 -4.25
C ALA A 274 1.05 -15.91 -5.52
N VAL A 275 0.57 -14.66 -5.66
CA VAL A 275 -0.09 -14.19 -6.89
C VAL A 275 0.89 -14.19 -8.05
N LYS A 276 2.09 -13.60 -7.86
CA LYS A 276 3.13 -13.54 -8.90
C LYS A 276 3.56 -14.94 -9.36
N ASN A 277 3.74 -15.87 -8.42
CA ASN A 277 4.10 -17.26 -8.71
C ASN A 277 3.02 -18.00 -9.50
N LEU A 278 1.74 -17.76 -9.22
CA LEU A 278 0.63 -18.37 -9.96
C LEU A 278 0.47 -17.79 -11.37
N LEU A 279 0.95 -16.57 -11.62
CA LEU A 279 0.89 -15.88 -12.91
C LEU A 279 2.22 -15.91 -13.68
N LYS A 280 3.28 -16.52 -13.12
CA LYS A 280 4.67 -16.40 -13.58
C LYS A 280 4.88 -16.66 -15.08
N ASP A 281 4.12 -17.60 -15.67
CA ASP A 281 4.26 -17.98 -17.08
C ASP A 281 3.77 -16.88 -18.04
N HIS A 282 3.07 -15.87 -17.50
CA HIS A 282 2.55 -14.70 -18.21
C HIS A 282 3.16 -13.39 -17.71
N LEU A 283 4.06 -13.41 -16.72
CA LEU A 283 4.63 -12.19 -16.13
C LEU A 283 6.07 -11.98 -16.59
N TYR A 284 6.30 -10.81 -17.18
CA TYR A 284 7.60 -10.41 -17.70
C TYR A 284 8.06 -9.14 -16.97
N GLY A 285 9.16 -9.24 -16.20
CA GLY A 285 9.68 -8.12 -15.42
C GLY A 285 10.25 -7.01 -16.30
N GLU A 286 9.79 -5.78 -16.10
CA GLU A 286 10.28 -4.55 -16.78
C GLU A 286 10.92 -3.57 -15.78
N GLY A 287 11.33 -4.07 -14.61
CA GLY A 287 11.80 -3.27 -13.47
C GLY A 287 10.76 -3.32 -12.35
N LEU A 288 10.24 -2.17 -11.92
CA LEU A 288 9.27 -2.09 -10.81
C LEU A 288 7.88 -2.66 -11.15
N LEU A 289 7.60 -2.87 -12.43
CA LEU A 289 6.39 -3.50 -12.93
C LEU A 289 6.73 -4.80 -13.68
N MET A 290 5.81 -5.75 -13.63
CA MET A 290 5.82 -6.93 -14.48
C MET A 290 4.64 -6.87 -15.44
N ARG A 291 4.91 -6.89 -16.75
CA ARG A 291 3.86 -6.91 -17.76
C ARG A 291 3.21 -8.29 -17.80
N TYR A 292 1.88 -8.32 -17.79
CA TYR A 292 1.13 -9.51 -18.13
C TYR A 292 1.02 -9.64 -19.64
N SER A 293 1.53 -10.74 -20.21
CA SER A 293 1.48 -11.04 -21.63
C SER A 293 1.29 -12.54 -21.88
N SER A 294 0.49 -12.89 -22.88
CA SER A 294 0.38 -14.28 -23.38
C SER A 294 1.47 -14.66 -24.36
N LYS A 295 2.31 -13.70 -24.76
CA LYS A 295 3.42 -13.91 -25.69
C LYS A 295 4.74 -13.44 -25.07
N PRO A 296 5.82 -14.22 -25.22
CA PRO A 296 7.14 -13.76 -24.85
C PRO A 296 7.54 -12.56 -25.69
N TYR A 297 8.30 -11.66 -25.08
CA TYR A 297 8.92 -10.51 -25.73
C TYR A 297 10.19 -10.14 -24.95
N ASP A 298 10.99 -9.24 -25.52
CA ASP A 298 12.24 -8.79 -24.90
C ASP A 298 11.96 -7.77 -23.77
N ASN A 299 11.55 -8.30 -22.62
CA ASN A 299 11.32 -7.51 -21.41
C ASN A 299 12.63 -6.97 -20.82
N LEU A 300 13.77 -7.58 -21.13
CA LEU A 300 15.08 -7.15 -20.66
C LEU A 300 15.49 -5.83 -21.33
N ALA A 301 15.24 -5.68 -22.64
CA ALA A 301 15.43 -4.41 -23.34
C ALA A 301 14.56 -3.29 -22.75
N VAL A 302 13.32 -3.59 -22.35
CA VAL A 302 12.43 -2.62 -21.68
C VAL A 302 12.96 -2.28 -20.28
N MET A 303 13.36 -3.27 -19.49
CA MET A 303 13.96 -3.06 -18.16
C MET A 303 15.22 -2.20 -18.24
N ARG A 304 16.09 -2.46 -19.22
CA ARG A 304 17.29 -1.66 -19.50
C ARG A 304 16.95 -0.22 -19.82
N ARG A 305 16.03 0.02 -20.76
CA ARG A 305 15.54 1.38 -21.09
C ARG A 305 14.98 2.09 -19.86
N ASN A 306 14.22 1.37 -19.05
CA ASN A 306 13.61 1.92 -17.85
C ASN A 306 14.69 2.36 -16.83
N PHE A 307 15.68 1.51 -16.56
CA PHE A 307 16.80 1.83 -15.68
C PHE A 307 17.69 2.97 -16.19
N GLU A 308 18.11 2.90 -17.46
CA GLU A 308 19.12 3.81 -18.01
C GLU A 308 18.54 5.20 -18.34
N ASN A 309 17.28 5.26 -18.81
CA ASN A 309 16.76 6.44 -19.49
C ASN A 309 15.41 6.95 -18.97
N THR A 310 14.69 6.17 -18.14
CA THR A 310 13.30 6.50 -17.76
C THR A 310 13.16 6.81 -16.28
N TYR A 311 13.78 6.02 -15.41
CA TYR A 311 13.63 6.19 -13.97
C TYR A 311 14.43 7.38 -13.44
N LEU A 312 13.80 8.10 -12.51
CA LEU A 312 14.47 9.09 -11.67
C LEU A 312 15.05 8.34 -10.47
N LEU A 313 16.37 8.10 -10.48
CA LEU A 313 17.03 7.26 -9.46
C LEU A 313 17.85 8.06 -8.44
N ASP A 314 18.04 9.37 -8.65
CA ASP A 314 18.87 10.22 -7.79
C ASP A 314 18.50 10.12 -6.31
N TYR A 315 17.19 10.04 -6.02
CA TYR A 315 16.65 9.93 -4.65
C TYR A 315 17.07 8.63 -3.90
N LEU A 316 17.54 7.61 -4.62
CA LEU A 316 18.06 6.37 -4.03
C LEU A 316 19.55 6.51 -3.67
N TYR A 317 20.29 7.36 -4.39
CA TYR A 317 21.67 7.69 -4.09
C TYR A 317 21.74 8.67 -2.92
N GLU A 318 21.00 9.76 -3.00
CA GLU A 318 20.98 10.84 -2.00
C GLU A 318 19.59 11.46 -1.89
N THR A 319 19.18 11.84 -0.68
CA THR A 319 17.90 12.54 -0.45
C THR A 319 18.14 13.84 0.31
N PHE A 320 17.55 14.93 -0.20
CA PHE A 320 17.58 16.24 0.44
C PHE A 320 16.34 16.54 1.27
N TYR A 321 15.41 15.59 1.37
CA TYR A 321 14.22 15.72 2.18
C TYR A 321 14.29 14.74 3.37
N PRO A 322 14.01 15.21 4.59
CA PRO A 322 13.88 14.31 5.72
C PRO A 322 12.61 13.49 5.54
N GLU A 323 12.73 12.18 5.39
CA GLU A 323 11.58 11.25 5.41
C GLU A 323 11.09 11.08 6.87
N THR A 324 10.57 12.18 7.43
CA THR A 324 9.99 12.26 8.78
C THR A 324 8.48 12.45 8.70
N LEU A 325 7.95 12.73 7.51
CA LEU A 325 6.56 12.98 7.20
C LEU A 325 5.78 11.67 7.13
N THR A 326 5.61 11.05 8.29
CA THR A 326 4.62 10.00 8.47
C THR A 326 3.39 10.54 9.16
N ASP A 327 2.30 10.50 8.43
CA ASP A 327 0.98 10.71 8.97
C ASP A 327 0.53 9.49 9.77
N VAL A 328 -0.54 9.61 10.56
CA VAL A 328 -1.12 8.54 11.37
C VAL A 328 -1.49 7.31 10.53
N CYS A 329 -1.69 7.48 9.22
CA CYS A 329 -2.09 6.43 8.27
C CYS A 329 -0.93 5.80 7.51
N LEU A 330 0.27 6.38 7.60
CA LEU A 330 1.41 5.99 6.79
C LEU A 330 2.54 5.61 7.73
N ASP A 331 2.86 4.32 7.80
CA ASP A 331 3.97 3.87 8.63
C ASP A 331 5.32 4.09 7.92
N LEU A 332 6.31 4.58 8.67
CA LEU A 332 7.60 4.99 8.11
C LEU A 332 8.37 3.79 7.56
N LYS A 333 8.24 2.63 8.21
CA LYS A 333 8.87 1.39 7.78
C LYS A 333 8.35 1.02 6.39
N GLY A 334 7.04 1.07 6.19
CA GLY A 334 6.39 0.76 4.92
C GLY A 334 6.85 1.66 3.76
N VAL A 335 6.97 2.96 4.02
CA VAL A 335 7.50 3.93 3.03
C VAL A 335 8.97 3.64 2.71
N LYS A 336 9.80 3.45 3.74
CA LYS A 336 11.24 3.13 3.59
C LYS A 336 11.48 1.82 2.84
N MET A 337 10.61 0.83 3.04
CA MET A 337 10.67 -0.48 2.39
C MET A 337 10.53 -0.40 0.87
N LEU A 338 9.91 0.63 0.30
CA LEU A 338 9.71 0.70 -1.15
C LEU A 338 11.02 0.62 -1.94
N SER A 339 12.11 1.19 -1.40
CA SER A 339 13.41 1.11 -2.08
C SER A 339 13.94 -0.32 -2.23
N ILE A 340 13.61 -1.23 -1.31
CA ILE A 340 14.11 -2.61 -1.41
C ILE A 340 13.57 -3.33 -2.65
N TYR A 341 12.41 -2.93 -3.18
CA TYR A 341 11.82 -3.56 -4.37
C TYR A 341 12.64 -3.36 -5.64
N TYR A 342 13.55 -2.37 -5.68
CA TYR A 342 14.53 -2.23 -6.77
C TYR A 342 15.50 -3.40 -6.86
N VAL A 343 15.81 -4.06 -5.74
CA VAL A 343 16.76 -5.18 -5.69
C VAL A 343 16.27 -6.39 -6.48
N PRO A 344 15.08 -6.98 -6.20
CA PRO A 344 14.56 -8.06 -7.02
C PRO A 344 14.16 -7.58 -8.43
N ALA A 345 13.71 -6.32 -8.59
CA ALA A 345 13.31 -5.76 -9.88
C ALA A 345 14.43 -5.73 -10.93
N PHE A 346 15.69 -5.52 -10.50
CA PHE A 346 16.83 -5.36 -11.39
C PHE A 346 17.81 -6.52 -11.40
N LYS A 347 17.49 -7.61 -10.72
CA LYS A 347 18.37 -8.78 -10.61
C LYS A 347 18.76 -9.35 -11.97
N SER A 348 17.82 -9.49 -12.91
CA SER A 348 18.09 -10.01 -14.26
C SER A 348 18.92 -9.04 -15.10
N LEU A 349 18.73 -7.72 -14.93
CA LEU A 349 19.51 -6.72 -15.65
C LEU A 349 20.97 -6.67 -15.16
N LEU A 350 21.19 -6.80 -13.85
CA LEU A 350 22.53 -6.90 -13.28
C LEU A 350 23.27 -8.13 -13.81
N GLN A 351 22.60 -9.29 -13.84
CA GLN A 351 23.16 -10.51 -14.43
C GLN A 351 23.51 -10.31 -15.90
N PHE A 352 22.62 -9.68 -16.68
CA PHE A 352 22.86 -9.40 -18.09
C PHE A 352 24.11 -8.54 -18.32
N TYR A 353 24.29 -7.43 -17.58
CA TYR A 353 25.48 -6.60 -17.74
C TYR A 353 26.77 -7.35 -17.38
N LYS A 354 26.72 -8.23 -16.38
CA LYS A 354 27.84 -9.10 -16.02
C LYS A 354 28.19 -10.04 -17.17
N GLU A 355 27.20 -10.74 -17.72
CA GLU A 355 27.37 -11.72 -18.79
C GLU A 355 27.77 -11.08 -20.12
N SER A 356 27.30 -9.86 -20.40
CA SER A 356 27.63 -9.12 -21.62
C SER A 356 28.99 -8.41 -21.55
N GLY A 357 29.63 -8.37 -20.37
CA GLY A 357 30.87 -7.62 -20.15
C GLY A 357 30.69 -6.10 -20.10
N ASP A 358 29.48 -5.59 -19.85
CA ASP A 358 29.21 -4.16 -19.69
C ASP A 358 29.55 -3.71 -18.26
N VAL A 359 30.85 -3.56 -18.01
CA VAL A 359 31.40 -3.25 -16.67
C VAL A 359 30.83 -1.94 -16.13
N THR A 360 30.67 -0.91 -16.97
CA THR A 360 30.19 0.40 -16.53
C THR A 360 28.75 0.34 -16.02
N HIS A 361 27.83 -0.29 -16.74
CA HIS A 361 26.45 -0.42 -16.28
C HIS A 361 26.31 -1.43 -15.14
N TYR A 362 27.13 -2.50 -15.13
CA TYR A 362 27.20 -3.44 -14.02
C TYR A 362 27.59 -2.72 -12.72
N ASP A 363 28.71 -1.99 -12.70
CA ASP A 363 29.21 -1.32 -11.49
C ASP A 363 28.21 -0.27 -11.00
N LYS A 364 27.60 0.50 -11.91
CA LYS A 364 26.58 1.50 -11.57
C LYS A 364 25.36 0.88 -10.91
N LEU A 365 24.83 -0.20 -11.49
CA LEU A 365 23.64 -0.88 -10.96
C LEU A 365 23.98 -1.63 -9.67
N TYR A 366 25.09 -2.36 -9.61
CA TYR A 366 25.55 -3.06 -8.41
C TYR A 366 25.69 -2.08 -7.24
N SER A 367 26.38 -0.96 -7.43
CA SER A 367 26.58 0.05 -6.38
C SER A 367 25.26 0.63 -5.86
N LEU A 368 24.31 0.88 -6.77
CA LEU A 368 22.97 1.33 -6.39
C LEU A 368 22.24 0.29 -5.54
N LEU A 369 22.17 -0.96 -6.01
CA LEU A 369 21.46 -2.03 -5.30
C LEU A 369 22.12 -2.32 -3.94
N GLU A 370 23.45 -2.34 -3.88
CA GLU A 370 24.20 -2.52 -2.64
C GLU A 370 23.91 -1.40 -1.63
N SER A 371 23.91 -0.14 -2.08
CA SER A 371 23.58 1.02 -1.26
C SER A 371 22.16 0.94 -0.68
N ILE A 372 21.18 0.56 -1.50
CA ILE A 372 19.79 0.35 -1.06
C ILE A 372 19.72 -0.68 0.06
N VAL A 373 20.40 -1.82 -0.09
CA VAL A 373 20.40 -2.89 0.92
C VAL A 373 21.09 -2.46 2.21
N LYS A 374 22.24 -1.76 2.10
CA LYS A 374 22.97 -1.24 3.28
C LYS A 374 22.14 -0.21 4.06
N LYS A 375 21.37 0.64 3.37
CA LYS A 375 20.48 1.64 3.98
C LYS A 375 19.16 1.07 4.53
N ALA A 376 18.87 -0.22 4.33
CA ALA A 376 17.63 -0.86 4.80
C ALA A 376 17.67 -1.18 6.32
N ASP A 377 17.78 -0.14 7.14
CA ASP A 377 17.83 -0.20 8.63
C ASP A 377 16.61 -0.85 9.30
N TYR A 378 15.53 -1.00 8.56
CA TYR A 378 14.28 -1.65 8.96
C TYR A 378 14.29 -3.18 8.83
N TYR A 379 15.36 -3.77 8.29
CA TYR A 379 15.58 -5.21 8.25
C TYR A 379 16.71 -5.64 9.20
N SER A 380 16.65 -6.90 9.65
CA SER A 380 17.77 -7.49 10.39
C SER A 380 19.00 -7.64 9.50
N ASP A 381 20.17 -7.71 10.12
CA ASP A 381 21.44 -7.97 9.43
C ASP A 381 21.36 -9.23 8.55
N GLU A 382 20.73 -10.29 9.06
CA GLU A 382 20.54 -11.54 8.32
C GLU A 382 19.74 -11.33 7.01
N VAL A 383 18.66 -10.53 7.06
CA VAL A 383 17.86 -10.25 5.85
C VAL A 383 18.65 -9.39 4.87
N ARG A 384 19.38 -8.39 5.35
CA ARG A 384 20.27 -7.57 4.50
C ARG A 384 21.34 -8.41 3.83
N GLU A 385 21.99 -9.31 4.56
CA GLU A 385 22.97 -10.24 3.99
C GLU A 385 22.39 -11.13 2.90
N ARG A 386 21.16 -11.61 3.05
CA ARG A 386 20.49 -12.40 2.01
C ARG A 386 20.29 -11.59 0.74
N TYR A 387 19.89 -10.32 0.84
CA TYR A 387 19.79 -9.43 -0.31
C TYR A 387 21.16 -9.16 -0.95
N LEU A 388 22.21 -8.89 -0.16
CA LEU A 388 23.57 -8.70 -0.68
C LEU A 388 24.09 -9.94 -1.40
N LYS A 389 23.84 -11.14 -0.86
CA LYS A 389 24.15 -12.41 -1.53
C LYS A 389 23.36 -12.58 -2.83
N SER A 390 22.13 -12.05 -2.90
CA SER A 390 21.27 -12.21 -4.07
C SER A 390 21.69 -11.38 -5.30
N ILE A 391 22.52 -10.35 -5.11
CA ILE A 391 23.08 -9.49 -6.16
C ILE A 391 24.56 -9.77 -6.44
N ASN A 392 25.19 -10.63 -5.64
CA ASN A 392 26.56 -11.12 -5.86
C ASN A 392 26.50 -12.43 -6.63
N PHE A 393 26.69 -12.34 -7.94
CA PHE A 393 26.71 -13.48 -8.86
C PHE A 393 28.12 -14.00 -9.10
#